data_AF-A0A2E8DPT9-F1
#
_entry.id   AF-A0A2E8DPT9-F1
#
_cell.length_a   1.000
_cell.length_b   1.000
_cell.length_c   1.000
_cell.angle_alpha   90.00
_cell.angle_beta   90.00
_cell.angle_gamma   90.00
#
_symmetry.space_group_name_H-M   'P 1'
#
loop_
_entity.id
_entity.type
_entity.pdbx_description
1 polymer ?
#
loop_
_entity_poly.entity_id
_entity_poly.type
_entity_poly.pdbx_seq_one_letter_code
_entity_poly.pdbx_strand_id
1 'polypeptide(L)'
;MKLSTSQKSALQQLPSLEQILSSDEFVDLLTRFDRKLIVFILRQIVNEVRHKILNGETNLPKLNEYLIWVKKKIQSELCSSIQTVVNCTGTITHTNLGRSLLPTEAIENLQRVASHYVDLEYDLVTGKRGHRDRITGNLLQQLTDCQDSTVVNNNAAAVLLVLTTLAAGKEVIISRGELVEIGGSFRIPEVMSESGAILREVGATNRTHLKDYQEAINENTGLLLKVHPSNYAVVGFHSVPPIEDLAELGHEYQIPVFEDLGSGSLIDLTDFGLPAEPVVKDRLAKGVDILTFSGDKLLGGPQAGIIIGKKDLITRVRQHSLMRALRVDKLTLSALEATLRQYINPKDLLDRLPMLWRYTRSISELRILADQLSDRLSEILAGYAKIEVVKSSAQIGSGSLPIDQLSSIAIAIHSHQFSTNQIAKLFRSSGIIGRIRDDQLWLDVRSVTEVELGAILNAAKEVVKQLDDDNNTSNVS
;
A
#
# COMPACT_ATOMS: atom_id res chain seq x y z
N MET A 1 0.97 -2.12 -50.66
CA MET A 1 0.77 -3.51 -51.15
C MET A 1 -0.54 -3.60 -51.90
N LYS A 2 -0.59 -4.32 -53.03
CA LYS A 2 -1.88 -4.62 -53.69
C LYS A 2 -2.59 -5.70 -52.87
N LEU A 3 -3.78 -5.40 -52.34
CA LEU A 3 -4.62 -6.36 -51.64
C LEU A 3 -5.00 -7.52 -52.59
N SER A 4 -4.96 -8.74 -52.08
CA SER A 4 -5.43 -9.93 -52.80
C SER A 4 -6.95 -9.88 -53.03
N THR A 5 -7.43 -10.66 -54.00
CA THR A 5 -8.86 -10.76 -54.32
C THR A 5 -9.68 -11.24 -53.13
N SER A 6 -9.15 -12.17 -52.33
CA SER A 6 -9.79 -12.67 -51.11
C SER A 6 -9.89 -11.59 -50.03
N GLN A 7 -8.86 -10.77 -49.83
CA GLN A 7 -8.90 -9.64 -48.88
C GLN A 7 -9.91 -8.58 -49.28
N LYS A 8 -10.01 -8.24 -50.57
CA LYS A 8 -11.02 -7.29 -51.06
C LYS A 8 -12.45 -7.82 -50.85
N SER A 9 -12.69 -9.10 -51.13
CA SER A 9 -13.98 -9.74 -50.90
C SER A 9 -14.36 -9.75 -49.41
N ALA A 10 -13.43 -10.12 -48.53
CA ALA A 10 -13.66 -10.13 -47.08
C ALA A 10 -13.95 -8.73 -46.52
N LEU A 11 -13.24 -7.69 -46.99
CA LEU A 11 -13.50 -6.30 -46.58
C LEU A 11 -14.89 -5.80 -47.00
N GLN A 12 -15.41 -6.24 -48.15
CA GLN A 12 -16.75 -5.88 -48.62
C GLN A 12 -17.86 -6.63 -47.85
N GLN A 13 -17.56 -7.82 -47.34
CA GLN A 13 -18.49 -8.67 -46.59
C GLN A 13 -18.50 -8.39 -45.07
N LEU A 14 -17.62 -7.50 -44.57
CA LEU A 14 -17.65 -7.05 -43.18
C LEU A 14 -19.02 -6.42 -42.84
N PRO A 15 -19.72 -6.91 -41.80
CA PRO A 15 -21.03 -6.37 -41.44
C PRO A 15 -20.92 -4.92 -40.97
N SER A 16 -21.93 -4.12 -41.30
CA SER A 16 -22.07 -2.77 -40.76
C SER A 16 -22.42 -2.84 -39.27
N LEU A 17 -22.10 -1.78 -38.53
CA LEU A 17 -22.47 -1.72 -37.11
C LEU A 17 -23.98 -1.89 -36.92
N GLU A 18 -24.80 -1.33 -37.80
CA GLU A 18 -26.26 -1.46 -37.70
C GLU A 18 -26.71 -2.89 -37.93
N GLN A 19 -26.10 -3.62 -38.88
CA GLN A 19 -26.40 -5.04 -39.11
C GLN A 19 -26.08 -5.91 -37.88
N ILE A 20 -24.98 -5.61 -37.18
CA ILE A 20 -24.63 -6.31 -35.93
C ILE A 20 -25.63 -5.94 -34.83
N LEU A 21 -25.94 -4.65 -34.68
CA LEU A 21 -26.84 -4.15 -33.62
C LEU A 21 -28.31 -4.60 -33.81
N SER A 22 -28.75 -4.80 -35.05
CA SER A 22 -30.11 -5.27 -35.36
C SER A 22 -30.27 -6.80 -35.26
N SER A 23 -29.21 -7.53 -34.92
CA SER A 23 -29.27 -8.99 -34.78
C SER A 23 -29.91 -9.41 -33.45
N ASP A 24 -30.59 -10.55 -33.45
CA ASP A 24 -31.27 -11.09 -32.27
C ASP A 24 -30.29 -11.32 -31.10
N GLU A 25 -29.04 -11.66 -31.43
CA GLU A 25 -27.93 -11.86 -30.50
C GLU A 25 -27.62 -10.61 -29.64
N PHE A 26 -27.89 -9.40 -30.16
CA PHE A 26 -27.56 -8.14 -29.52
C PHE A 26 -28.74 -7.47 -28.79
N VAL A 27 -29.97 -7.99 -28.94
CA VAL A 27 -31.17 -7.43 -28.29
C VAL A 27 -31.04 -7.44 -26.77
N ASP A 28 -30.65 -8.57 -26.17
CA ASP A 28 -30.42 -8.67 -24.71
C ASP A 28 -29.26 -7.77 -24.23
N LEU A 29 -28.29 -7.50 -25.09
CA LEU A 29 -27.19 -6.61 -24.71
C LEU A 29 -27.64 -5.14 -24.68
N LEU A 30 -28.47 -4.73 -25.64
CA LEU A 30 -29.03 -3.39 -25.75
C LEU A 30 -30.09 -3.07 -24.68
N THR A 31 -30.69 -4.08 -24.03
CA THR A 31 -31.56 -3.86 -22.86
C THR A 31 -30.75 -3.63 -21.59
N ARG A 32 -29.53 -4.18 -21.49
CA ARG A 32 -28.69 -4.11 -20.29
C ARG A 32 -27.70 -2.95 -20.29
N PHE A 33 -27.24 -2.51 -21.45
CA PHE A 33 -26.20 -1.48 -21.59
C PHE A 33 -26.60 -0.37 -22.55
N ASP A 34 -26.07 0.83 -22.32
CA ASP A 34 -26.30 1.98 -23.21
C ASP A 34 -25.76 1.69 -24.61
N ARG A 35 -26.59 1.95 -25.64
CA ARG A 35 -26.24 1.76 -27.05
C ARG A 35 -24.94 2.47 -27.43
N LYS A 36 -24.63 3.64 -26.87
CA LYS A 36 -23.39 4.39 -27.15
C LYS A 36 -22.15 3.59 -26.76
N LEU A 37 -22.19 2.90 -25.61
CA LEU A 37 -21.09 2.04 -25.15
C LEU A 37 -20.90 0.86 -26.10
N ILE A 38 -21.99 0.19 -26.46
CA ILE A 38 -21.96 -0.96 -27.39
C ILE A 38 -21.41 -0.53 -28.77
N VAL A 39 -21.88 0.60 -29.31
CA VAL A 39 -21.39 1.14 -30.58
C VAL A 39 -19.90 1.49 -30.51
N PHE A 40 -19.44 2.11 -29.43
CA PHE A 40 -18.03 2.45 -29.23
C PHE A 40 -17.16 1.18 -29.27
N ILE A 41 -17.55 0.13 -28.54
CA ILE A 41 -16.83 -1.14 -28.47
C ILE A 41 -16.87 -1.88 -29.82
N LEU A 42 -18.05 -1.95 -30.45
CA LEU A 42 -18.20 -2.60 -31.76
C LEU A 42 -17.33 -1.92 -32.83
N ARG A 43 -17.21 -0.59 -32.80
CA ARG A 43 -16.30 0.13 -33.70
C ARG A 43 -14.86 -0.33 -33.55
N GLN A 44 -14.38 -0.48 -32.31
CA GLN A 44 -13.03 -0.99 -32.07
C GLN A 44 -12.86 -2.42 -32.59
N ILE A 45 -13.81 -3.31 -32.28
CA ILE A 45 -13.76 -4.72 -32.72
C ILE A 45 -13.79 -4.83 -34.24
N VAL A 46 -14.70 -4.11 -34.91
CA VAL A 46 -14.78 -4.10 -36.38
C VAL A 46 -13.50 -3.54 -37.00
N ASN A 47 -12.87 -2.54 -36.37
CA ASN A 47 -11.57 -2.04 -36.81
C ASN A 47 -10.45 -3.09 -36.64
N GLU A 48 -10.44 -3.83 -35.53
CA GLU A 48 -9.49 -4.93 -35.29
C GLU A 48 -9.65 -6.04 -36.35
N VAL A 49 -10.88 -6.47 -36.63
CA VAL A 49 -11.17 -7.44 -37.70
C VAL A 49 -10.73 -6.90 -39.06
N ARG A 50 -10.98 -5.62 -39.35
CA ARG A 50 -10.51 -4.97 -40.58
C ARG A 50 -8.99 -5.02 -40.70
N HIS A 51 -8.27 -4.76 -39.61
CA HIS A 51 -6.80 -4.87 -39.59
C HIS A 51 -6.31 -6.29 -39.83
N LYS A 52 -6.95 -7.31 -39.24
CA LYS A 52 -6.63 -8.72 -39.49
C LYS A 52 -6.80 -9.11 -40.97
N ILE A 53 -7.89 -8.66 -41.61
CA ILE A 53 -8.11 -8.88 -43.05
C ILE A 53 -7.03 -8.22 -43.90
N LEU A 54 -6.65 -6.98 -43.58
CA LEU A 54 -5.56 -6.29 -44.28
C LEU A 54 -4.21 -7.01 -44.16
N ASN A 55 -4.01 -7.76 -43.07
CA ASN A 55 -2.81 -8.58 -42.82
C ASN A 55 -2.90 -10.01 -43.37
N GLY A 56 -4.01 -10.40 -43.99
CA GLY A 56 -4.15 -11.67 -44.72
C GLY A 56 -5.15 -12.67 -44.12
N GLU A 57 -5.72 -12.39 -42.94
CA GLU A 57 -6.76 -13.23 -42.33
C GLU A 57 -8.13 -12.93 -42.96
N THR A 58 -8.52 -13.68 -43.99
CA THR A 58 -9.75 -13.40 -44.74
C THR A 58 -11.01 -14.10 -44.20
N ASN A 59 -10.89 -14.87 -43.12
CA ASN A 59 -12.02 -15.53 -42.47
C ASN A 59 -12.81 -14.50 -41.66
N LEU A 60 -14.09 -14.33 -42.00
CA LEU A 60 -14.96 -13.40 -41.29
C LEU A 60 -15.51 -14.02 -40.01
N PRO A 61 -15.53 -13.27 -38.89
CA PRO A 61 -16.15 -13.74 -37.67
C PRO A 61 -17.67 -13.87 -37.85
N LYS A 62 -18.26 -14.85 -37.17
CA LYS A 62 -19.71 -14.97 -37.06
C LYS A 62 -20.28 -13.94 -36.06
N LEU A 63 -21.57 -13.61 -36.16
CA LEU A 63 -22.22 -12.63 -35.28
C LEU A 63 -22.10 -12.99 -33.79
N ASN A 64 -22.15 -14.27 -33.44
CA ASN A 64 -21.94 -14.75 -32.07
C ASN A 64 -20.52 -14.47 -31.55
N GLU A 65 -19.50 -14.44 -32.42
CA GLU A 65 -18.13 -14.07 -32.03
C GLU A 65 -18.04 -12.59 -31.68
N TYR A 66 -18.67 -11.72 -32.48
CA TYR A 66 -18.80 -10.29 -32.13
C TYR A 66 -19.50 -10.11 -30.78
N LEU A 67 -20.58 -10.86 -30.51
CA LEU A 67 -21.26 -10.80 -29.22
C LEU A 67 -20.33 -11.18 -28.05
N ILE A 68 -19.57 -12.26 -28.19
CA ILE A 68 -18.61 -12.72 -27.18
C ILE A 68 -17.55 -11.63 -26.93
N TRP A 69 -16.97 -11.07 -27.99
CA TRP A 69 -15.95 -10.03 -27.89
C TRP A 69 -16.49 -8.74 -27.28
N VAL A 70 -17.69 -8.32 -27.66
CA VAL A 70 -18.35 -7.14 -27.07
C VAL A 70 -18.63 -7.38 -25.59
N LYS A 71 -19.19 -8.53 -25.20
CA LYS A 71 -19.41 -8.85 -23.78
C LYS A 71 -18.12 -8.81 -22.98
N LYS A 72 -17.04 -9.38 -23.51
CA LYS A 72 -15.70 -9.35 -22.88
C LYS A 72 -15.17 -7.91 -22.75
N LYS A 73 -15.30 -7.09 -23.80
CA LYS A 73 -14.86 -5.69 -23.77
C LYS A 73 -15.73 -4.82 -22.85
N ILE A 74 -17.04 -5.03 -22.80
CA ILE A 74 -17.93 -4.35 -21.86
C ILE A 74 -17.51 -4.68 -20.42
N GLN A 75 -17.26 -5.96 -20.14
CA GLN A 75 -16.76 -6.36 -18.82
C GLN A 75 -15.45 -5.67 -18.48
N SER A 76 -14.48 -5.58 -19.41
CA SER A 76 -13.22 -4.87 -19.14
C SER A 76 -13.41 -3.36 -18.97
N GLU A 77 -14.30 -2.72 -19.73
CA GLU A 77 -14.57 -1.28 -19.65
C GLU A 77 -15.33 -0.89 -18.38
N LEU A 78 -16.18 -1.78 -17.86
CA LEU A 78 -16.96 -1.55 -16.64
C LEU A 78 -16.30 -2.08 -15.37
N CYS A 79 -15.20 -2.83 -15.49
CA CYS A 79 -14.43 -3.28 -14.33
C CYS A 79 -13.56 -2.15 -13.77
N SER A 80 -13.30 -2.22 -12.46
CA SER A 80 -12.34 -1.34 -11.80
C SER A 80 -10.95 -1.47 -12.45
N SER A 81 -10.29 -0.33 -12.66
CA SER A 81 -8.89 -0.29 -13.11
C SER A 81 -7.92 -0.85 -12.06
N ILE A 82 -8.35 -0.88 -10.79
CA ILE A 82 -7.64 -1.53 -9.70
C ILE A 82 -8.25 -2.90 -9.45
N GLN A 83 -7.41 -3.93 -9.43
CA GLN A 83 -7.82 -5.30 -9.16
C GLN A 83 -7.38 -5.72 -7.77
N THR A 84 -8.22 -6.52 -7.11
CA THR A 84 -7.81 -7.24 -5.90
C THR A 84 -6.78 -8.29 -6.27
N VAL A 85 -5.73 -8.40 -5.48
CA VAL A 85 -4.66 -9.38 -5.67
C VAL A 85 -4.41 -10.14 -4.37
N VAL A 86 -3.93 -11.37 -4.48
CA VAL A 86 -3.45 -12.18 -3.36
C VAL A 86 -1.95 -11.93 -3.18
N ASN A 87 -1.59 -11.47 -2.00
CA ASN A 87 -0.20 -11.22 -1.64
C ASN A 87 0.46 -12.50 -1.09
N CYS A 88 1.30 -13.13 -1.92
CA CYS A 88 2.15 -14.27 -1.54
C CYS A 88 3.65 -13.92 -1.57
N THR A 89 4.00 -12.63 -1.48
CA THR A 89 5.40 -12.16 -1.61
C THR A 89 6.23 -12.42 -0.36
N GLY A 90 5.57 -12.63 0.79
CA GLY A 90 6.19 -12.65 2.10
C GLY A 90 6.47 -11.26 2.67
N THR A 91 6.07 -10.17 2.01
CA THR A 91 6.09 -8.81 2.57
C THR A 91 4.66 -8.42 2.94
N ILE A 92 4.39 -8.17 4.23
CA ILE A 92 3.02 -8.09 4.74
C ILE A 92 2.42 -6.70 4.47
N THR A 93 3.03 -5.63 5.00
CA THR A 93 2.71 -4.26 4.60
C THR A 93 3.43 -3.94 3.29
N HIS A 94 2.86 -4.36 2.17
CA HIS A 94 3.54 -4.20 0.89
C HIS A 94 3.22 -2.85 0.25
N THR A 95 4.22 -1.97 0.07
CA THR A 95 4.02 -0.61 -0.49
C THR A 95 3.30 -0.63 -1.84
N ASN A 96 3.71 -1.52 -2.77
CA ASN A 96 3.07 -1.61 -4.10
C ASN A 96 1.66 -2.24 -4.08
N LEU A 97 1.27 -2.95 -3.00
CA LEU A 97 -0.03 -3.64 -2.90
C LEU A 97 -0.98 -2.94 -1.91
N GLY A 98 -0.70 -1.68 -1.56
CA GLY A 98 -1.61 -0.87 -0.74
C GLY A 98 -1.36 -0.89 0.77
N ARG A 99 -0.19 -1.38 1.23
CA ARG A 99 0.24 -1.39 2.64
C ARG A 99 -0.71 -2.16 3.56
N SER A 100 -1.35 -1.48 4.52
CA SER A 100 -2.16 -2.08 5.57
C SER A 100 -3.59 -2.31 5.10
N LEU A 101 -4.11 -3.50 5.41
CA LEU A 101 -5.53 -3.79 5.28
C LEU A 101 -6.28 -3.22 6.49
N LEU A 102 -7.48 -2.70 6.23
CA LEU A 102 -8.33 -2.13 7.28
C LEU A 102 -9.04 -3.23 8.09
N PRO A 103 -9.20 -3.06 9.41
CA PRO A 103 -10.06 -3.94 10.20
C PRO A 103 -11.53 -3.81 9.76
N THR A 104 -12.32 -4.84 9.99
CA THR A 104 -13.74 -4.92 9.58
C THR A 104 -14.54 -3.71 10.06
N GLU A 105 -14.32 -3.26 11.29
CA GLU A 105 -15.00 -2.12 11.90
C GLU A 105 -14.68 -0.82 11.17
N ALA A 106 -13.47 -0.67 10.64
CA ALA A 106 -13.12 0.48 9.82
C ALA A 106 -13.81 0.43 8.46
N ILE A 107 -13.94 -0.75 7.84
CA ILE A 107 -14.66 -0.94 6.57
C ILE A 107 -16.16 -0.65 6.75
N GLU A 108 -16.78 -1.17 7.80
CA GLU A 108 -18.18 -0.88 8.14
C GLU A 108 -18.41 0.61 8.39
N ASN A 109 -17.49 1.26 9.12
CA ASN A 109 -17.59 2.69 9.38
C ASN A 109 -17.43 3.51 8.09
N LEU A 110 -16.54 3.09 7.17
CA LEU A 110 -16.40 3.70 5.85
C LEU A 110 -17.69 3.64 5.05
N GLN A 111 -18.34 2.47 4.99
CA GLN A 111 -19.61 2.31 4.28
C GLN A 111 -20.69 3.24 4.86
N ARG A 112 -20.81 3.27 6.19
CA ARG A 112 -21.78 4.15 6.89
C ARG A 112 -21.53 5.62 6.59
N VAL A 113 -20.28 6.08 6.72
CA VAL A 113 -19.90 7.47 6.55
C VAL A 113 -19.93 7.92 5.08
N ALA A 114 -19.69 7.01 4.13
CA ALA A 114 -19.82 7.29 2.70
C ALA A 114 -21.29 7.43 2.27
N SER A 115 -22.19 6.69 2.90
CA SER A 115 -23.62 6.65 2.53
C SER A 115 -24.50 7.68 3.23
N HIS A 116 -23.98 8.41 4.23
CA HIS A 116 -24.78 9.34 5.04
C HIS A 116 -24.09 10.70 5.25
N TYR A 117 -24.91 11.73 5.50
CA TYR A 117 -24.43 12.96 6.14
C TYR A 117 -23.99 12.65 7.57
N VAL A 118 -22.88 13.26 7.99
CA VAL A 118 -22.34 13.10 9.34
C VAL A 118 -21.86 14.46 9.85
N ASP A 119 -21.72 14.55 11.17
CA ASP A 119 -21.35 15.73 11.93
C ASP A 119 -19.84 16.08 11.84
N LEU A 120 -19.19 15.82 10.71
CA LEU A 120 -17.73 15.92 10.51
C LEU A 120 -17.09 17.21 11.05
N GLU A 121 -17.69 18.37 10.74
CA GLU A 121 -17.26 19.69 11.22
C GLU A 121 -18.44 20.43 11.88
N TYR A 122 -19.35 19.68 12.49
CA TYR A 122 -20.54 20.21 13.15
C TYR A 122 -20.59 19.70 14.58
N ASP A 123 -20.79 20.61 15.52
CA ASP A 123 -20.99 20.28 16.93
C ASP A 123 -22.49 20.21 17.21
N LEU A 124 -22.96 19.01 17.57
CA LEU A 124 -24.35 18.73 17.84
C LEU A 124 -24.86 19.38 19.14
N VAL A 125 -23.98 19.70 20.09
CA VAL A 125 -24.35 20.37 21.35
C VAL A 125 -24.54 21.87 21.11
N THR A 126 -23.60 22.51 20.41
CA THR A 126 -23.65 23.97 20.20
C THR A 126 -24.39 24.39 18.94
N GLY A 127 -24.66 23.48 18.01
CA GLY A 127 -25.28 23.77 16.72
C GLY A 127 -24.39 24.60 15.78
N LYS A 128 -23.08 24.61 16.00
CA LYS A 128 -22.11 25.45 15.28
C LYS A 128 -21.06 24.61 14.59
N ARG A 129 -20.26 25.28 13.74
CA ARG A 129 -19.09 24.66 13.11
C ARG A 129 -18.08 24.23 14.19
N GLY A 130 -17.71 22.96 14.16
CA GLY A 130 -16.69 22.36 15.01
C GLY A 130 -15.41 22.02 14.24
N HIS A 131 -14.41 21.50 14.97
CA HIS A 131 -13.17 20.98 14.39
C HIS A 131 -13.24 19.48 14.18
N ARG A 132 -12.79 19.02 13.01
CA ARG A 132 -12.73 17.59 12.65
C ARG A 132 -11.80 16.77 13.55
N ASP A 133 -10.78 17.40 14.12
CA ASP A 133 -9.80 16.75 14.99
C ASP A 133 -10.45 16.14 16.22
N ARG A 134 -11.67 16.57 16.60
CA ARG A 134 -12.45 15.92 17.68
C ARG A 134 -12.71 14.43 17.45
N ILE A 135 -12.66 13.97 16.19
CA ILE A 135 -12.95 12.59 15.83
C ILE A 135 -11.83 11.65 16.30
N THR A 136 -10.57 12.05 16.16
CA THR A 136 -9.41 11.23 16.55
C THR A 136 -8.65 11.76 17.76
N GLY A 137 -8.79 13.04 18.09
CA GLY A 137 -7.95 13.73 19.05
C GLY A 137 -7.96 13.13 20.45
N ASN A 138 -9.15 12.87 21.00
CA ASN A 138 -9.26 12.24 22.33
C ASN A 138 -8.68 10.82 22.34
N LEU A 139 -8.83 10.07 21.25
CA LEU A 139 -8.29 8.71 21.13
C LEU A 139 -6.76 8.74 21.08
N LEU A 140 -6.19 9.64 20.28
CA LEU A 140 -4.74 9.82 20.18
C LEU A 140 -4.14 10.29 21.52
N GLN A 141 -4.78 11.23 22.20
CA GLN A 141 -4.35 11.67 23.53
C GLN A 141 -4.36 10.50 24.53
N GLN A 142 -5.43 9.70 24.56
CA GLN A 142 -5.52 8.55 25.46
C GLN A 142 -4.49 7.46 25.15
N LEU A 143 -4.16 7.24 23.88
CA LEU A 143 -3.22 6.19 23.46
C LEU A 143 -1.76 6.60 23.61
N THR A 144 -1.46 7.89 23.51
CA THR A 144 -0.07 8.39 23.39
C THR A 144 0.35 9.31 24.51
N ASP A 145 -0.57 9.70 25.39
CA ASP A 145 -0.40 10.74 26.41
C ASP A 145 0.04 12.12 25.85
N CYS A 146 -0.18 12.36 24.55
CA CYS A 146 0.10 13.67 23.95
C CYS A 146 -0.82 14.75 24.50
N GLN A 147 -0.39 16.01 24.48
CA GLN A 147 -1.23 17.13 24.92
C GLN A 147 -2.28 17.51 23.87
N ASP A 148 -1.95 17.37 22.59
CA ASP A 148 -2.85 17.63 21.48
C ASP A 148 -2.38 16.87 20.22
N SER A 149 -3.26 16.79 19.22
CA SER A 149 -2.98 16.10 17.96
C SER A 149 -3.73 16.70 16.78
N THR A 150 -3.23 16.45 15.57
CA THR A 150 -3.97 16.72 14.33
C THR A 150 -3.60 15.69 13.26
N VAL A 151 -4.41 15.60 12.20
CA VAL A 151 -4.25 14.60 11.13
C VAL A 151 -4.30 15.26 9.76
N VAL A 152 -3.33 14.91 8.93
CA VAL A 152 -3.18 15.34 7.53
C VAL A 152 -3.17 14.13 6.58
N ASN A 153 -3.11 14.40 5.28
CA ASN A 153 -3.24 13.39 4.22
C ASN A 153 -2.29 12.18 4.35
N ASN A 154 -1.01 12.41 4.64
CA ASN A 154 0.00 11.36 4.83
C ASN A 154 1.19 11.90 5.64
N ASN A 155 2.11 11.03 6.07
CA ASN A 155 3.24 11.45 6.89
C ASN A 155 4.20 12.42 6.17
N ALA A 156 4.33 12.31 4.84
CA ALA A 156 5.10 13.29 4.06
C ALA A 156 4.53 14.71 4.19
N ALA A 157 3.21 14.84 4.11
CA ALA A 157 2.50 16.09 4.36
C ALA A 157 2.65 16.56 5.82
N ALA A 158 2.71 15.62 6.78
CA ALA A 158 2.93 15.94 8.19
C ALA A 158 4.30 16.58 8.41
N VAL A 159 5.37 15.94 7.92
CA VAL A 159 6.75 16.45 7.99
C VAL A 159 6.85 17.83 7.33
N LEU A 160 6.35 17.97 6.10
CA LEU A 160 6.34 19.25 5.40
C LEU A 160 5.64 20.33 6.23
N LEU A 161 4.43 20.05 6.72
CA LEU A 161 3.64 21.03 7.46
C LEU A 161 4.33 21.45 8.77
N VAL A 162 4.90 20.50 9.52
CA VAL A 162 5.64 20.79 10.76
C VAL A 162 6.84 21.68 10.46
N LEU A 163 7.65 21.33 9.46
CA LEU A 163 8.83 22.10 9.08
C LEU A 163 8.46 23.51 8.60
N THR A 164 7.45 23.66 7.73
CA THR A 164 7.00 24.98 7.25
C THR A 164 6.47 25.83 8.40
N THR A 165 5.75 25.22 9.35
CA THR A 165 5.15 25.97 10.46
C THR A 165 6.17 26.40 11.51
N LEU A 166 7.15 25.54 11.81
CA LEU A 166 8.04 25.73 12.95
C LEU A 166 9.39 26.33 12.56
N ALA A 167 9.86 26.10 11.33
CA ALA A 167 11.24 26.37 10.94
C ALA A 167 11.41 27.10 9.59
N ALA A 168 10.35 27.62 8.97
CA ALA A 168 10.51 28.46 7.79
C ALA A 168 11.43 29.67 8.08
N GLY A 169 12.49 29.81 7.28
CA GLY A 169 13.54 30.84 7.46
C GLY A 169 14.52 30.59 8.61
N LYS A 170 14.48 29.43 9.25
CA LYS A 170 15.37 29.05 10.36
C LYS A 170 16.17 27.79 10.05
N GLU A 171 17.28 27.61 10.75
CA GLU A 171 18.09 26.40 10.66
C GLU A 171 17.42 25.22 11.38
N VAL A 172 17.43 24.07 10.72
CA VAL A 172 16.97 22.78 11.27
C VAL A 172 18.17 21.86 11.33
N ILE A 173 18.56 21.49 12.55
CA ILE A 173 19.72 20.65 12.78
C ILE A 173 19.30 19.18 12.68
N ILE A 174 19.99 18.40 11.85
CA ILE A 174 19.69 16.98 11.60
C ILE A 174 21.00 16.20 11.37
N SER A 175 21.04 14.94 11.80
CA SER A 175 22.15 14.04 11.48
C SER A 175 22.25 13.80 9.96
N ARG A 176 23.46 13.87 9.41
CA ARG A 176 23.75 13.49 8.02
C ARG A 176 23.33 12.05 7.70
N GLY A 177 23.38 11.17 8.69
CA GLY A 177 22.94 9.78 8.58
C GLY A 177 21.43 9.61 8.44
N GLU A 178 20.64 10.64 8.75
CA GLU A 178 19.17 10.64 8.77
C GLU A 178 18.56 11.39 7.56
N LEU A 179 19.38 11.78 6.57
CA LEU A 179 18.93 12.38 5.30
C LEU A 179 18.43 11.31 4.32
N VAL A 180 17.25 10.76 4.61
CA VAL A 180 16.72 9.56 3.96
C VAL A 180 15.88 9.84 2.70
N GLU A 181 15.83 8.83 1.82
CA GLU A 181 14.86 8.72 0.74
C GLU A 181 13.85 7.60 1.05
N ILE A 182 12.56 7.91 1.04
CA ILE A 182 11.46 6.98 1.34
C ILE A 182 10.54 6.85 0.12
N GLY A 183 10.24 5.61 -0.27
CA GLY A 183 9.22 5.31 -1.30
C GLY A 183 9.54 5.79 -2.73
N GLY A 184 10.77 6.25 -2.99
CA GLY A 184 11.29 6.58 -4.33
C GLY A 184 11.16 8.04 -4.78
N SER A 185 10.46 8.89 -4.02
CA SER A 185 10.31 10.32 -4.38
C SER A 185 10.24 11.27 -3.18
N PHE A 186 10.24 10.76 -1.95
CA PHE A 186 10.24 11.59 -0.76
C PHE A 186 11.65 11.62 -0.17
N ARG A 187 12.30 12.78 -0.22
CA ARG A 187 13.65 13.00 0.30
C ARG A 187 13.60 14.09 1.35
N ILE A 188 14.11 13.81 2.55
CA ILE A 188 14.14 14.78 3.64
C ILE A 188 14.80 16.12 3.21
N PRO A 189 15.96 16.14 2.53
CA PRO A 189 16.57 17.40 2.07
C PRO A 189 15.66 18.22 1.15
N GLU A 190 14.97 17.58 0.20
CA GLU A 190 14.09 18.26 -0.75
C GLU A 190 12.85 18.83 -0.03
N VAL A 191 12.29 18.06 0.90
CA VAL A 191 11.13 18.48 1.71
C VAL A 191 11.48 19.66 2.62
N MET A 192 12.69 19.66 3.22
CA MET A 192 13.18 20.77 4.03
C MET A 192 13.38 22.04 3.18
N SER A 193 13.92 21.89 1.97
CA SER A 193 14.05 23.01 1.03
C SER A 193 12.68 23.59 0.67
N GLU A 194 11.71 22.76 0.30
CA GLU A 194 10.34 23.18 -0.04
C GLU A 194 9.58 23.77 1.16
N SER A 195 9.90 23.33 2.38
CA SER A 195 9.30 23.89 3.59
C SER A 195 9.82 25.29 3.93
N GLY A 196 10.87 25.77 3.24
CA GLY A 196 11.59 26.99 3.56
C GLY A 196 12.51 26.87 4.78
N ALA A 197 12.77 25.65 5.25
CA ALA A 197 13.71 25.40 6.34
C ALA A 197 15.15 25.39 5.80
N ILE A 198 16.10 25.86 6.59
CA ILE A 198 17.51 25.86 6.23
C ILE A 198 18.14 24.58 6.79
N LEU A 199 18.55 23.67 5.91
CA LEU A 199 19.19 22.41 6.31
C LEU A 199 20.54 22.67 6.97
N ARG A 200 20.69 22.24 8.23
CA ARG A 200 21.95 22.26 8.99
C ARG A 200 22.34 20.83 9.36
N GLU A 201 22.99 20.13 8.44
CA GLU A 201 23.42 18.75 8.67
C GLU A 201 24.66 18.65 9.59
N VAL A 202 24.67 17.65 10.48
CA VAL A 202 25.74 17.43 11.46
C VAL A 202 26.22 15.98 11.49
N GLY A 203 27.42 15.75 12.03
CA GLY A 203 28.04 14.44 12.11
C GLY A 203 28.35 13.81 10.74
N ALA A 204 28.48 12.49 10.72
CA ALA A 204 28.73 11.66 9.54
C ALA A 204 27.57 10.68 9.29
N THR A 205 27.59 10.00 8.13
CA THR A 205 26.55 9.04 7.74
C THR A 205 26.35 7.91 8.74
N ASN A 206 27.44 7.36 9.27
CA ASN A 206 27.39 6.23 10.20
C ASN A 206 27.41 6.66 11.66
N ARG A 207 28.03 7.80 11.99
CA ARG A 207 28.20 8.26 13.38
C ARG A 207 27.83 9.72 13.51
N THR A 208 26.91 9.98 14.43
CA THR A 208 26.61 11.30 14.96
C THR A 208 26.68 11.23 16.48
N HIS A 209 27.23 12.26 17.08
CA HIS A 209 27.34 12.44 18.53
C HIS A 209 26.51 13.65 18.96
N LEU A 210 26.11 13.68 20.23
CA LEU A 210 25.32 14.80 20.79
C LEU A 210 26.06 16.14 20.64
N LYS A 211 27.39 16.11 20.78
CA LYS A 211 28.26 17.28 20.58
C LYS A 211 28.13 17.89 19.18
N ASP A 212 27.91 17.07 18.15
CA ASP A 212 27.74 17.56 16.77
C ASP A 212 26.48 18.43 16.65
N TYR A 213 25.40 18.08 17.36
CA TYR A 213 24.20 18.90 17.45
C TYR A 213 24.47 20.18 18.25
N GLN A 214 25.08 20.04 19.44
CA GLN A 214 25.34 21.18 20.34
C GLN A 214 26.21 22.26 19.68
N GLU A 215 27.27 21.87 18.97
CA GLU A 215 28.17 22.80 18.27
C GLU A 215 27.53 23.51 17.08
N ALA A 216 26.44 22.97 16.53
CA ALA A 216 25.72 23.56 15.41
C ALA A 216 24.65 24.58 15.84
N ILE A 217 24.23 24.58 17.11
CA ILE A 217 23.23 25.49 17.65
C ILE A 217 23.73 26.94 17.58
N ASN A 218 22.88 27.83 17.06
CA ASN A 218 23.12 29.27 16.97
C ASN A 218 21.78 30.04 17.02
N GLU A 219 21.83 31.37 16.89
CA GLU A 219 20.67 32.26 16.96
C GLU A 219 19.62 32.03 15.85
N ASN A 220 20.01 31.41 14.74
CA ASN A 220 19.12 31.08 13.63
C ASN A 220 18.49 29.69 13.77
N THR A 221 18.92 28.89 14.77
CA THR A 221 18.38 27.53 14.99
C THR A 221 16.93 27.60 15.44
N GLY A 222 16.05 26.92 14.67
CA GLY A 222 14.61 26.88 14.93
C GLY A 222 14.10 25.52 15.38
N LEU A 223 14.82 24.43 15.07
CA LEU A 223 14.34 23.07 15.32
C LEU A 223 15.51 22.08 15.39
N LEU A 224 15.43 21.12 16.30
CA LEU A 224 16.23 19.89 16.25
C LEU A 224 15.37 18.80 15.65
N LEU A 225 15.83 18.19 14.55
CA LEU A 225 15.12 17.15 13.84
C LEU A 225 15.81 15.80 14.02
N LYS A 226 15.01 14.78 14.35
CA LYS A 226 15.37 13.37 14.30
C LYS A 226 14.48 12.64 13.29
N VAL A 227 15.07 11.85 12.41
CA VAL A 227 14.31 11.00 11.48
C VAL A 227 14.64 9.53 11.71
N HIS A 228 13.62 8.71 11.94
CA HIS A 228 13.80 7.28 12.16
C HIS A 228 14.13 6.56 10.83
N PRO A 229 15.22 5.76 10.76
CA PRO A 229 15.61 5.03 9.56
C PRO A 229 14.68 3.82 9.32
N SER A 230 13.47 4.10 8.87
CA SER A 230 12.40 3.10 8.81
C SER A 230 12.58 2.10 7.64
N ASN A 231 13.21 2.50 6.53
CA ASN A 231 13.30 1.71 5.30
C ASN A 231 14.70 1.19 4.94
N TYR A 232 15.72 1.47 5.75
CA TYR A 232 17.08 0.94 5.62
C TYR A 232 17.71 0.83 7.01
N ALA A 233 18.87 0.17 7.08
CA ALA A 233 19.63 0.10 8.32
C ALA A 233 21.12 0.15 8.03
N VAL A 234 21.87 0.77 8.94
CA VAL A 234 23.33 0.87 8.88
C VAL A 234 23.93 -0.25 9.72
N VAL A 235 24.57 -1.22 9.07
CA VAL A 235 25.22 -2.36 9.75
C VAL A 235 26.71 -2.08 9.89
N GLY A 236 27.26 -2.32 11.09
CA GLY A 236 28.67 -2.08 11.43
C GLY A 236 28.85 -0.97 12.46
N PHE A 237 29.94 -0.21 12.35
CA PHE A 237 30.26 0.89 13.28
C PHE A 237 29.33 2.08 13.07
N HIS A 238 28.22 2.09 13.82
CA HIS A 238 27.25 3.18 13.80
C HIS A 238 26.98 3.73 15.20
N SER A 239 26.61 5.01 15.29
CA SER A 239 26.12 5.63 16.52
C SER A 239 25.23 6.81 16.19
N VAL A 240 24.13 6.95 16.91
CA VAL A 240 23.21 8.08 16.81
C VAL A 240 22.85 8.50 18.23
N PRO A 241 22.73 9.80 18.54
CA PRO A 241 22.30 10.23 19.86
C PRO A 241 20.93 9.62 20.21
N PRO A 242 20.76 9.10 21.44
CA PRO A 242 19.46 8.80 22.00
C PRO A 242 18.52 10.02 21.88
N ILE A 243 17.21 9.78 21.79
CA ILE A 243 16.26 10.90 21.63
C ILE A 243 16.12 11.69 22.92
N GLU A 244 16.26 11.04 24.06
CA GLU A 244 16.25 11.64 25.39
C GLU A 244 17.36 12.69 25.51
N ASP A 245 18.57 12.38 25.07
CA ASP A 245 19.70 13.31 25.05
C ASP A 245 19.42 14.52 24.13
N LEU A 246 18.80 14.30 22.96
CA LEU A 246 18.39 15.39 22.07
C LEU A 246 17.27 16.24 22.66
N ALA A 247 16.32 15.63 23.37
CA ALA A 247 15.24 16.33 24.07
C ALA A 247 15.78 17.19 25.21
N GLU A 248 16.71 16.66 26.02
CA GLU A 248 17.41 17.42 27.06
C GLU A 248 18.15 18.62 26.47
N LEU A 249 18.89 18.42 25.38
CA LEU A 249 19.58 19.51 24.67
C LEU A 249 18.60 20.56 24.12
N GLY A 250 17.50 20.12 23.50
CA GLY A 250 16.45 21.03 23.00
C GLY A 250 15.85 21.87 24.12
N HIS A 251 15.57 21.27 25.28
CA HIS A 251 15.06 21.98 26.45
C HIS A 251 16.08 22.96 27.04
N GLU A 252 17.37 22.60 27.13
CA GLU A 252 18.45 23.47 27.60
C GLU A 252 18.53 24.76 26.76
N TYR A 253 18.45 24.62 25.43
CA TYR A 253 18.56 25.75 24.49
C TYR A 253 17.21 26.36 24.08
N GLN A 254 16.10 25.87 24.63
CA GLN A 254 14.72 26.30 24.31
C GLN A 254 14.37 26.16 22.81
N ILE A 255 14.85 25.09 22.17
CA ILE A 255 14.60 24.75 20.77
C ILE A 255 13.71 23.51 20.71
N PRO A 256 12.58 23.52 19.99
CA PRO A 256 11.73 22.34 19.89
C PRO A 256 12.42 21.17 19.19
N VAL A 257 12.18 19.97 19.70
CA VAL A 257 12.62 18.69 19.14
C VAL A 257 11.47 18.05 18.38
N PHE A 258 11.68 17.90 17.07
CA PHE A 258 10.76 17.22 16.16
C PHE A 258 11.33 15.83 15.82
N GLU A 259 10.53 14.79 16.03
CA GLU A 259 10.83 13.45 15.53
C GLU A 259 9.87 13.00 14.42
N ASP A 260 10.40 12.69 13.24
CA ASP A 260 9.69 11.90 12.24
C ASP A 260 9.93 10.41 12.51
N LEU A 261 8.98 9.79 13.23
CA LEU A 261 9.05 8.36 13.55
C LEU A 261 8.69 7.49 12.34
N GLY A 262 7.78 7.97 11.49
CA GLY A 262 7.37 7.31 10.26
C GLY A 262 6.53 6.05 10.43
N SER A 263 7.00 5.04 11.18
CA SER A 263 6.39 3.70 11.28
C SER A 263 5.08 3.66 12.07
N GLY A 264 5.01 4.43 13.16
CA GLY A 264 3.77 4.64 13.91
C GLY A 264 3.32 3.48 14.79
N SER A 265 4.25 2.77 15.44
CA SER A 265 3.88 1.71 16.39
C SER A 265 3.22 2.31 17.64
N LEU A 266 1.98 1.92 17.92
CA LEU A 266 1.23 2.34 19.13
C LEU A 266 1.41 1.39 20.32
N ILE A 267 2.02 0.23 20.09
CA ILE A 267 2.21 -0.84 21.07
C ILE A 267 3.65 -1.34 21.00
N ASP A 268 4.13 -1.96 22.09
CA ASP A 268 5.38 -2.69 22.07
C ASP A 268 5.19 -4.01 21.31
N LEU A 269 5.91 -4.16 20.21
CA LEU A 269 5.84 -5.36 19.37
C LEU A 269 6.55 -6.56 20.03
N THR A 270 7.50 -6.31 20.95
CA THR A 270 8.27 -7.35 21.61
C THR A 270 7.43 -8.21 22.56
N ASP A 271 6.35 -7.64 23.11
CA ASP A 271 5.32 -8.36 23.89
C ASP A 271 4.69 -9.52 23.10
N PHE A 272 4.78 -9.47 21.76
CA PHE A 272 4.22 -10.47 20.84
C PHE A 272 5.29 -11.30 20.12
N GLY A 273 6.54 -11.24 20.59
CA GLY A 273 7.66 -11.94 19.96
C GLY A 273 8.07 -11.38 18.59
N LEU A 274 7.71 -10.12 18.32
CA LEU A 274 8.07 -9.41 17.10
C LEU A 274 9.30 -8.51 17.35
N PRO A 275 9.99 -8.05 16.29
CA PRO A 275 11.15 -7.16 16.42
C PRO A 275 10.77 -5.83 17.08
N ALA A 276 11.72 -5.28 17.85
CA ALA A 276 11.53 -4.02 18.55
C ALA A 276 11.45 -2.84 17.57
N GLU A 277 10.47 -1.97 17.78
CA GLU A 277 10.27 -0.73 17.02
C GLU A 277 9.95 0.40 18.01
N PRO A 278 10.39 1.65 17.78
CA PRO A 278 10.10 2.71 18.74
C PRO A 278 8.58 2.96 18.86
N VAL A 279 8.09 2.91 20.11
CA VAL A 279 6.68 3.12 20.43
C VAL A 279 6.39 4.61 20.55
N VAL A 280 5.34 5.08 19.88
CA VAL A 280 4.93 6.49 19.81
C VAL A 280 4.85 7.15 21.19
N LYS A 281 4.20 6.48 22.15
CA LYS A 281 4.03 6.96 23.54
C LYS A 281 5.37 7.18 24.24
N ASP A 282 6.31 6.25 24.08
CA ASP A 282 7.61 6.31 24.74
C ASP A 282 8.45 7.48 24.23
N ARG A 283 8.32 7.84 22.95
CA ARG A 283 9.04 9.00 22.37
C ARG A 283 8.62 10.31 23.03
N LEU A 284 7.32 10.50 23.23
CA LEU A 284 6.80 11.67 23.95
C LEU A 284 7.23 11.67 25.41
N ALA A 285 7.21 10.51 26.08
CA ALA A 285 7.68 10.38 27.45
C ALA A 285 9.18 10.70 27.60
N LYS A 286 9.98 10.47 26.55
CA LYS A 286 11.40 10.84 26.46
C LYS A 286 11.64 12.33 26.15
N GLY A 287 10.60 13.15 26.06
CA GLY A 287 10.71 14.60 25.97
C GLY A 287 10.61 15.18 24.55
N VAL A 288 10.23 14.39 23.54
CA VAL A 288 9.96 14.91 22.19
C VAL A 288 8.81 15.93 22.22
N ASP A 289 9.01 17.10 21.61
CA ASP A 289 8.01 18.17 21.60
C ASP A 289 6.88 17.93 20.60
N ILE A 290 7.23 17.43 19.42
CA ILE A 290 6.31 17.13 18.32
C ILE A 290 6.80 15.91 17.55
N LEU A 291 5.87 15.03 17.17
CA LEU A 291 6.18 13.76 16.54
C LEU A 291 5.21 13.47 15.40
N THR A 292 5.71 12.89 14.30
CA THR A 292 4.91 12.49 13.15
C THR A 292 5.07 11.01 12.79
N PHE A 293 3.99 10.39 12.30
CA PHE A 293 4.00 9.03 11.79
C PHE A 293 2.87 8.72 10.80
N SER A 294 3.03 7.64 10.04
CA SER A 294 2.02 7.12 9.11
C SER A 294 0.91 6.32 9.81
N GLY A 295 -0.33 6.49 9.35
CA GLY A 295 -1.47 5.67 9.78
C GLY A 295 -1.55 4.28 9.13
N ASP A 296 -0.94 4.07 7.96
CA ASP A 296 -1.06 2.86 7.14
C ASP A 296 0.17 1.93 7.20
N LYS A 297 1.05 2.14 8.17
CA LYS A 297 2.21 1.27 8.45
C LYS A 297 1.91 0.37 9.65
N LEU A 298 2.62 0.51 10.77
CA LEU A 298 2.45 -0.39 11.92
C LEU A 298 1.15 -0.14 12.69
N LEU A 299 0.57 1.06 12.58
CA LEU A 299 -0.74 1.35 13.13
C LEU A 299 -1.84 0.47 12.51
N GLY A 300 -1.69 0.04 11.26
CA GLY A 300 -2.66 -0.85 10.59
C GLY A 300 -3.96 -0.16 10.18
N GLY A 301 -3.94 1.16 10.01
CA GLY A 301 -5.08 1.98 9.61
C GLY A 301 -5.01 2.45 8.16
N PRO A 302 -5.81 3.48 7.79
CA PRO A 302 -5.76 4.08 6.46
C PRO A 302 -4.55 5.01 6.31
N GLN A 303 -4.24 5.41 5.08
CA GLN A 303 -3.20 6.41 4.84
C GLN A 303 -3.54 7.70 5.59
N ALA A 304 -2.66 8.12 6.50
CA ALA A 304 -2.78 9.36 7.24
C ALA A 304 -1.40 9.83 7.69
N GLY A 305 -1.23 11.13 7.87
CA GLY A 305 -0.11 11.72 8.59
C GLY A 305 -0.60 12.20 9.93
N ILE A 306 -0.14 11.57 11.00
CA ILE A 306 -0.57 11.87 12.36
C ILE A 306 0.50 12.75 12.98
N ILE A 307 0.10 13.90 13.53
CA ILE A 307 0.96 14.86 14.22
C ILE A 307 0.50 14.93 15.67
N ILE A 308 1.36 14.60 16.62
CA ILE A 308 1.07 14.66 18.05
C ILE A 308 2.17 15.42 18.79
N GLY A 309 1.85 16.02 19.93
CA GLY A 309 2.86 16.68 20.75
C GLY A 309 2.31 17.72 21.71
N LYS A 310 3.11 18.75 21.97
CA LYS A 310 2.75 19.90 22.82
C LYS A 310 1.62 20.72 22.18
N LYS A 311 0.68 21.18 23.03
CA LYS A 311 -0.57 21.82 22.59
C LYS A 311 -0.35 23.11 21.80
N ASP A 312 0.62 23.91 22.19
CA ASP A 312 0.98 25.17 21.53
C ASP A 312 1.54 24.93 20.12
N LEU A 313 2.41 23.93 19.95
CA LEU A 313 2.96 23.54 18.64
C LEU A 313 1.87 23.01 17.71
N ILE A 314 1.02 22.12 18.20
CA ILE A 314 -0.12 21.59 17.42
C ILE A 314 -1.11 22.71 17.05
N THR A 315 -1.32 23.69 17.94
CA THR A 315 -2.16 24.86 17.64
C THR A 315 -1.59 25.67 16.48
N ARG A 316 -0.26 25.92 16.48
CA ARG A 316 0.42 26.61 15.37
C ARG A 316 0.28 25.85 14.05
N VAL A 317 0.49 24.52 14.08
CA VAL A 317 0.35 23.64 12.91
C VAL A 317 -1.06 23.71 12.33
N ARG A 318 -2.10 23.66 13.18
CA ARG A 318 -3.50 23.75 12.75
C ARG A 318 -3.87 25.10 12.14
N GLN A 319 -3.23 26.18 12.58
CA GLN A 319 -3.47 27.54 12.08
C GLN A 319 -2.76 27.83 10.76
N HIS A 320 -1.78 27.01 10.37
CA HIS A 320 -1.03 27.22 9.14
C HIS A 320 -1.91 27.03 7.90
N SER A 321 -1.74 27.89 6.89
CA SER A 321 -2.59 27.92 5.69
C SER A 321 -2.56 26.62 4.88
N LEU A 322 -1.40 25.95 4.82
CA LEU A 322 -1.24 24.65 4.16
C LEU A 322 -2.09 23.54 4.79
N MET A 323 -2.51 23.67 6.05
CA MET A 323 -3.39 22.69 6.69
C MET A 323 -4.66 22.46 5.88
N ARG A 324 -5.17 23.49 5.19
CA ARG A 324 -6.36 23.36 4.33
C ARG A 324 -6.10 22.53 3.07
N ALA A 325 -4.90 22.61 2.50
CA ALA A 325 -4.49 21.87 1.31
C ALA A 325 -4.16 20.41 1.65
N LEU A 326 -3.52 20.19 2.80
CA LEU A 326 -3.09 18.87 3.28
C LEU A 326 -4.16 18.14 4.12
N ARG A 327 -5.35 18.73 4.19
CA ARG A 327 -6.45 18.30 5.04
C ARG A 327 -6.89 16.88 4.69
N VAL A 328 -6.91 15.99 5.68
CA VAL A 328 -7.41 14.62 5.53
C VAL A 328 -8.90 14.60 5.19
N ASP A 329 -9.34 13.66 4.35
CA ASP A 329 -10.74 13.51 3.98
C ASP A 329 -11.57 12.78 5.06
N LYS A 330 -12.89 12.75 4.86
CA LYS A 330 -13.85 12.19 5.81
C LYS A 330 -13.71 10.67 5.96
N LEU A 331 -13.46 9.95 4.88
CA LEU A 331 -13.36 8.50 4.84
C LEU A 331 -12.14 8.05 5.64
N THR A 332 -10.98 8.63 5.32
CA THR A 332 -9.73 8.36 6.04
C THR A 332 -9.86 8.64 7.54
N LEU A 333 -10.41 9.78 7.92
CA LEU A 333 -10.55 10.14 9.33
C LEU A 333 -11.46 9.15 10.10
N SER A 334 -12.52 8.68 9.46
CA SER A 334 -13.48 7.73 10.04
C SER A 334 -12.91 6.32 10.15
N ALA A 335 -12.14 5.87 9.15
CA ALA A 335 -11.41 4.61 9.21
C ALA A 335 -10.31 4.66 10.28
N LEU A 336 -9.60 5.78 10.40
CA LEU A 336 -8.59 5.98 11.43
C LEU A 336 -9.21 5.94 12.83
N GLU A 337 -10.31 6.64 13.07
CA GLU A 337 -11.05 6.59 14.34
C GLU A 337 -11.40 5.15 14.73
N ALA A 338 -12.03 4.40 13.81
CA ALA A 338 -12.44 3.03 14.06
C ALA A 338 -11.24 2.11 14.35
N THR A 339 -10.10 2.36 13.70
CA THR A 339 -8.84 1.64 13.94
C THR A 339 -8.26 1.98 15.32
N LEU A 340 -8.19 3.26 15.69
CA LEU A 340 -7.71 3.70 17.00
C LEU A 340 -8.57 3.14 18.15
N ARG A 341 -9.88 2.99 17.96
CA ARG A 341 -10.78 2.35 18.94
C ARG A 341 -10.42 0.89 19.22
N GLN A 342 -9.79 0.19 18.28
CA GLN A 342 -9.28 -1.16 18.52
C GLN A 342 -8.14 -1.14 19.55
N TYR A 343 -7.25 -0.16 19.47
CA TYR A 343 -6.16 0.00 20.44
C TYR A 343 -6.67 0.42 21.84
N ILE A 344 -7.77 1.17 21.91
CA ILE A 344 -8.41 1.53 23.19
C ILE A 344 -8.99 0.31 23.91
N ASN A 345 -9.52 -0.66 23.15
CA ASN A 345 -10.02 -1.92 23.69
C ASN A 345 -9.20 -3.07 23.09
N PRO A 346 -7.99 -3.35 23.63
CA PRO A 346 -7.03 -4.26 23.01
C PRO A 346 -7.42 -5.74 23.12
N LYS A 347 -8.62 -6.05 23.62
CA LYS A 347 -9.13 -7.41 23.65
C LYS A 347 -9.19 -7.96 22.21
N ASP A 348 -8.53 -9.10 22.00
CA ASP A 348 -8.43 -9.79 20.71
C ASP A 348 -7.80 -8.91 19.58
N LEU A 349 -6.98 -7.93 19.96
CA LEU A 349 -6.36 -6.97 19.02
C LEU A 349 -5.56 -7.67 17.91
N LEU A 350 -4.83 -8.73 18.27
CA LEU A 350 -4.04 -9.51 17.33
C LEU A 350 -4.88 -10.17 16.25
N ASP A 351 -6.11 -10.59 16.58
CA ASP A 351 -7.01 -11.25 15.63
C ASP A 351 -7.80 -10.23 14.79
N ARG A 352 -8.10 -9.06 15.38
CA ARG A 352 -8.95 -8.03 14.75
C ARG A 352 -8.17 -7.08 13.84
N LEU A 353 -6.91 -6.78 14.14
CA LEU A 353 -6.07 -5.97 13.26
C LEU A 353 -5.41 -6.86 12.20
N PRO A 354 -5.75 -6.72 10.90
CA PRO A 354 -5.31 -7.64 9.86
C PRO A 354 -3.78 -7.77 9.74
N MET A 355 -3.07 -6.70 10.07
CA MET A 355 -1.61 -6.66 10.03
C MET A 355 -0.97 -7.40 11.20
N LEU A 356 -1.45 -7.16 12.42
CA LEU A 356 -0.96 -7.87 13.61
C LEU A 356 -1.25 -9.37 13.50
N TRP A 357 -2.45 -9.75 13.03
CA TRP A 357 -2.80 -11.14 12.77
C TRP A 357 -1.75 -11.80 11.88
N ARG A 358 -1.37 -11.18 10.76
CA ARG A 358 -0.33 -11.70 9.84
C ARG A 358 1.06 -11.75 10.47
N TYR A 359 1.41 -10.79 11.32
CA TYR A 359 2.70 -10.77 12.02
C TYR A 359 2.83 -11.91 13.03
N THR A 360 1.77 -12.18 13.80
CA THR A 360 1.84 -13.08 14.96
C THR A 360 1.43 -14.52 14.66
N ARG A 361 1.06 -14.86 13.41
CA ARG A 361 0.74 -16.25 13.02
C ARG A 361 1.84 -17.22 13.41
N SER A 362 1.44 -18.31 14.05
CA SER A 362 2.35 -19.38 14.45
C SER A 362 2.88 -20.16 13.23
N ILE A 363 4.11 -20.67 13.32
CA ILE A 363 4.68 -21.50 12.25
C ILE A 363 3.88 -22.79 12.04
N SER A 364 3.32 -23.36 13.10
CA SER A 364 2.45 -24.54 13.00
C SER A 364 1.21 -24.28 12.16
N GLU A 365 0.56 -23.14 12.35
CA GLU A 365 -0.61 -22.74 11.55
C GLU A 365 -0.24 -22.53 10.08
N LEU A 366 0.86 -21.80 9.81
CA LEU A 366 1.35 -21.62 8.45
C LEU A 366 1.72 -22.93 7.78
N ARG A 367 2.28 -23.89 8.54
CA ARG A 367 2.64 -25.20 8.02
C ARG A 367 1.41 -25.99 7.60
N ILE A 368 0.36 -26.01 8.42
CA ILE A 368 -0.91 -26.68 8.08
C ILE A 368 -1.49 -26.10 6.79
N LEU A 369 -1.56 -24.76 6.69
CA LEU A 369 -2.07 -24.07 5.50
C LEU A 369 -1.22 -24.39 4.25
N ALA A 370 0.10 -24.40 4.40
CA ALA A 370 1.02 -24.72 3.31
C ALA A 370 0.90 -26.18 2.85
N ASP A 371 0.81 -27.14 3.76
CA ASP A 371 0.67 -28.55 3.41
C ASP A 371 -0.66 -28.76 2.65
N GLN A 372 -1.78 -28.18 3.12
CA GLN A 372 -3.07 -28.22 2.41
C GLN A 372 -3.02 -27.60 1.01
N LEU A 373 -2.36 -26.44 0.87
CA LEU A 373 -2.20 -25.76 -0.41
C LEU A 373 -1.29 -26.57 -1.35
N SER A 374 -0.22 -27.15 -0.83
CA SER A 374 0.74 -27.98 -1.57
C SER A 374 0.08 -29.21 -2.17
N ASP A 375 -0.71 -29.94 -1.38
CA ASP A 375 -1.38 -31.16 -1.85
C ASP A 375 -2.29 -30.86 -3.05
N ARG A 376 -3.13 -29.82 -2.92
CA ARG A 376 -4.07 -29.42 -3.97
C ARG A 376 -3.38 -28.81 -5.20
N LEU A 377 -2.30 -28.07 -5.01
CA LEU A 377 -1.50 -27.55 -6.13
C LEU A 377 -0.76 -28.66 -6.87
N SER A 378 -0.29 -29.68 -6.16
CA SER A 378 0.40 -30.83 -6.75
C SER A 378 -0.53 -31.61 -7.69
N GLU A 379 -1.81 -31.74 -7.33
CA GLU A 379 -2.83 -32.33 -8.19
C GLU A 379 -3.10 -31.47 -9.43
N ILE A 380 -3.29 -30.16 -9.26
CA ILE A 380 -3.64 -29.24 -10.36
C ILE A 380 -2.49 -29.08 -11.35
N LEU A 381 -1.26 -28.94 -10.86
CA LEU A 381 -0.07 -28.70 -11.67
C LEU A 381 0.69 -29.99 -12.02
N ALA A 382 0.04 -31.15 -11.84
CA ALA A 382 0.61 -32.45 -12.16
C ALA A 382 1.11 -32.48 -13.62
N GLY A 383 2.39 -32.81 -13.80
CA GLY A 383 3.04 -32.83 -15.12
C GLY A 383 3.62 -31.49 -15.59
N TYR A 384 3.22 -30.35 -15.00
CA TYR A 384 3.73 -29.02 -15.36
C TYR A 384 4.80 -28.50 -14.41
N ALA A 385 4.66 -28.79 -13.11
CA ALA A 385 5.58 -28.31 -12.08
C ALA A 385 5.70 -29.26 -10.89
N LYS A 386 6.86 -29.21 -10.24
CA LYS A 386 7.10 -29.76 -8.91
C LYS A 386 6.71 -28.73 -7.85
N ILE A 387 6.00 -29.17 -6.83
CA ILE A 387 5.54 -28.35 -5.71
C ILE A 387 6.25 -28.80 -4.43
N GLU A 388 6.80 -27.86 -3.67
CA GLU A 388 7.51 -28.13 -2.42
C GLU A 388 7.13 -27.14 -1.33
N VAL A 389 6.91 -27.63 -0.11
CA VAL A 389 6.76 -26.78 1.08
C VAL A 389 8.13 -26.46 1.66
N VAL A 390 8.50 -25.18 1.65
CA VAL A 390 9.82 -24.70 2.05
C VAL A 390 9.72 -23.74 3.23
N LYS A 391 10.78 -23.71 4.07
CA LYS A 391 10.93 -22.65 5.07
C LYS A 391 11.16 -21.33 4.36
N SER A 392 10.52 -20.29 4.86
CA SER A 392 10.58 -18.94 4.29
C SER A 392 10.86 -17.92 5.38
N SER A 393 11.27 -16.73 4.96
CA SER A 393 11.36 -15.54 5.80
C SER A 393 10.47 -14.47 5.20
N ALA A 394 9.58 -13.94 6.04
CA ALA A 394 8.68 -12.86 5.72
C ALA A 394 9.21 -11.54 6.30
N GLN A 395 8.81 -10.43 5.69
CA GLN A 395 9.13 -9.08 6.09
C GLN A 395 7.87 -8.38 6.56
N ILE A 396 8.02 -7.54 7.57
CA ILE A 396 6.95 -6.65 8.04
C ILE A 396 6.53 -5.72 6.91
N GLY A 397 7.48 -5.03 6.25
CA GLY A 397 7.24 -4.24 5.03
C GLY A 397 7.13 -2.73 5.26
N SER A 398 6.64 -2.00 4.24
CA SER A 398 6.34 -0.56 4.23
C SER A 398 7.48 0.40 4.60
N GLY A 399 8.72 -0.09 4.52
CA GLY A 399 9.83 0.64 5.08
C GLY A 399 9.62 0.86 6.58
N SER A 400 9.35 -0.21 7.31
CA SER A 400 9.51 -0.38 8.75
C SER A 400 10.26 -1.71 8.95
N LEU A 401 11.22 -1.74 9.89
CA LEU A 401 12.00 -2.94 10.23
C LEU A 401 12.62 -3.66 9.00
N PRO A 402 13.59 -3.03 8.31
CA PRO A 402 14.10 -3.50 7.01
C PRO A 402 15.02 -4.72 7.11
N ILE A 403 15.65 -4.95 8.27
CA ILE A 403 16.54 -6.11 8.51
C ILE A 403 15.74 -7.30 9.06
N ASP A 404 14.81 -7.03 9.96
CA ASP A 404 14.19 -8.08 10.75
C ASP A 404 13.24 -8.94 9.92
N GLN A 405 13.35 -10.26 10.13
CA GLN A 405 12.60 -11.25 9.40
C GLN A 405 11.74 -12.08 10.35
N LEU A 406 10.48 -12.25 9.96
CA LEU A 406 9.58 -13.18 10.60
C LEU A 406 9.75 -14.56 9.96
N SER A 407 9.89 -15.59 10.79
CA SER A 407 9.87 -16.97 10.27
C SER A 407 8.55 -17.23 9.53
N SER A 408 8.60 -17.90 8.39
CA SER A 408 7.43 -18.17 7.56
C SER A 408 7.55 -19.52 6.83
N ILE A 409 6.52 -19.88 6.07
CA ILE A 409 6.46 -21.03 5.18
C ILE A 409 6.03 -20.53 3.80
N ALA A 410 6.60 -21.12 2.75
CA ALA A 410 6.20 -20.85 1.38
C ALA A 410 6.02 -22.14 0.58
N ILE A 411 5.28 -22.02 -0.52
CA ILE A 411 5.21 -23.04 -1.56
C ILE A 411 6.17 -22.65 -2.67
N ALA A 412 7.16 -23.49 -2.95
CA ALA A 412 8.03 -23.36 -4.10
C ALA A 412 7.45 -24.14 -5.28
N ILE A 413 7.26 -23.45 -6.41
CA ILE A 413 6.77 -24.01 -7.66
C ILE A 413 7.93 -23.99 -8.67
N HIS A 414 8.34 -25.18 -9.10
CA HIS A 414 9.40 -25.38 -10.08
C HIS A 414 8.84 -26.03 -11.34
N SER A 415 8.72 -25.28 -12.43
CA SER A 415 8.18 -25.81 -13.67
C SER A 415 9.19 -26.73 -14.39
N HIS A 416 8.68 -27.77 -15.03
CA HIS A 416 9.49 -28.70 -15.82
C HIS A 416 9.81 -28.18 -17.23
N GLN A 417 8.91 -27.37 -17.80
CA GLN A 417 8.94 -27.00 -19.22
C GLN A 417 9.02 -25.50 -19.46
N PHE A 418 8.51 -24.69 -18.51
CA PHE A 418 8.40 -23.25 -18.68
C PHE A 418 9.38 -22.52 -17.76
N SER A 419 9.85 -21.35 -18.18
CA SER A 419 10.68 -20.52 -17.31
C SER A 419 9.89 -20.03 -16.09
N THR A 420 10.58 -19.86 -14.97
CA THR A 420 9.99 -19.31 -13.75
C THR A 420 9.34 -17.93 -13.96
N ASN A 421 9.92 -17.10 -14.83
CA ASN A 421 9.35 -15.80 -15.19
C ASN A 421 8.00 -15.92 -15.92
N GLN A 422 7.85 -16.93 -16.79
CA GLN A 422 6.57 -17.20 -17.47
C GLN A 422 5.51 -17.65 -16.45
N ILE A 423 5.83 -18.64 -15.61
CA ILE A 423 4.89 -19.10 -14.56
C ILE A 423 4.49 -17.95 -13.64
N ALA A 424 5.45 -17.17 -13.16
CA ALA A 424 5.19 -16.00 -12.32
C ALA A 424 4.30 -14.98 -13.05
N LYS A 425 4.49 -14.77 -14.36
CA LYS A 425 3.63 -13.89 -15.17
C LYS A 425 2.19 -14.40 -15.24
N LEU A 426 1.99 -15.69 -15.46
CA LEU A 426 0.66 -16.30 -15.55
C LEU A 426 -0.08 -16.21 -14.22
N PHE A 427 0.58 -16.54 -13.10
CA PHE A 427 0.01 -16.34 -11.76
C PHE A 427 -0.33 -14.87 -11.49
N ARG A 428 0.55 -13.92 -11.86
CA ARG A 428 0.27 -12.48 -11.71
C ARG A 428 -0.92 -12.02 -12.56
N SER A 429 -1.10 -12.52 -13.78
CA SER A 429 -2.28 -12.20 -14.60
C SER A 429 -3.59 -12.75 -14.01
N SER A 430 -3.50 -13.76 -13.15
CA SER A 430 -4.62 -14.28 -12.36
C SER A 430 -4.72 -13.67 -10.95
N GLY A 431 -3.96 -12.59 -10.68
CA GLY A 431 -4.02 -11.85 -9.42
C GLY A 431 -3.23 -12.46 -8.27
N ILE A 432 -2.33 -13.42 -8.50
CA ILE A 432 -1.49 -14.02 -7.46
C ILE A 432 -0.06 -13.48 -7.57
N ILE A 433 0.41 -12.80 -6.52
CA ILE A 433 1.72 -12.14 -6.51
C ILE A 433 2.67 -12.90 -5.59
N GLY A 434 3.56 -13.69 -6.17
CA GLY A 434 4.67 -14.35 -5.48
C GLY A 434 6.02 -13.64 -5.68
N ARG A 435 7.10 -14.27 -5.20
CA ARG A 435 8.48 -13.84 -5.46
C ARG A 435 9.27 -14.92 -6.19
N ILE A 436 10.25 -14.53 -6.99
CA ILE A 436 11.15 -15.46 -7.66
C ILE A 436 12.41 -15.61 -6.81
N ARG A 437 12.79 -16.86 -6.51
CA ARG A 437 13.99 -17.18 -5.74
C ARG A 437 14.52 -18.54 -6.19
N ASP A 438 15.83 -18.66 -6.37
CA ASP A 438 16.51 -19.91 -6.72
C ASP A 438 15.88 -20.62 -7.95
N ASP A 439 15.50 -19.81 -8.97
CA ASP A 439 14.75 -20.23 -10.16
C ASP A 439 13.43 -20.99 -9.88
N GLN A 440 12.71 -20.53 -8.85
CA GLN A 440 11.39 -21.03 -8.48
C GLN A 440 10.45 -19.88 -8.17
N LEU A 441 9.15 -20.08 -8.42
CA LEU A 441 8.12 -19.17 -7.94
C LEU A 441 7.74 -19.54 -6.51
N TRP A 442 7.99 -18.65 -5.56
CA TRP A 442 7.65 -18.82 -4.16
C TRP A 442 6.35 -18.08 -3.83
N LEU A 443 5.42 -18.81 -3.22
CA LEU A 443 4.18 -18.28 -2.67
C LEU A 443 4.23 -18.39 -1.14
N ASP A 444 4.61 -17.32 -0.45
CA ASP A 444 4.63 -17.25 1.01
C ASP A 444 3.21 -17.20 1.57
N VAL A 445 2.89 -18.09 2.52
CA VAL A 445 1.51 -18.26 3.00
C VAL A 445 1.15 -17.36 4.19
N ARG A 446 2.09 -16.56 4.72
CA ARG A 446 1.84 -15.73 5.92
C ARG A 446 0.69 -14.75 5.75
N SER A 447 0.52 -14.19 4.56
CA SER A 447 -0.57 -13.25 4.25
C SER A 447 -1.86 -13.90 3.74
N VAL A 448 -1.86 -15.23 3.58
CA VAL A 448 -2.94 -16.01 2.92
C VAL A 448 -3.96 -16.49 3.96
N THR A 449 -5.23 -16.20 3.72
CA THR A 449 -6.41 -16.75 4.41
C THR A 449 -7.03 -17.91 3.61
N GLU A 450 -8.06 -18.56 4.16
CA GLU A 450 -8.86 -19.56 3.45
C GLU A 450 -9.47 -19.06 2.13
N VAL A 451 -9.92 -17.79 2.10
CA VAL A 451 -10.49 -17.18 0.89
C VAL A 451 -9.40 -17.03 -0.19
N GLU A 452 -8.22 -16.56 0.20
CA GLU A 452 -7.10 -16.41 -0.73
C GLU A 452 -6.51 -17.77 -1.17
N LEU A 453 -6.53 -18.80 -0.31
CA LEU A 453 -6.19 -20.16 -0.69
C LEU A 453 -7.05 -20.63 -1.87
N GLY A 454 -8.37 -20.42 -1.80
CA GLY A 454 -9.29 -20.71 -2.90
C GLY A 454 -8.93 -19.96 -4.18
N ALA A 455 -8.57 -18.68 -4.08
CA ALA A 455 -8.15 -17.87 -5.22
C ALA A 455 -6.85 -18.38 -5.86
N ILE A 456 -5.85 -18.79 -5.06
CA ILE A 456 -4.59 -19.36 -5.56
C ILE A 456 -4.85 -20.63 -6.38
N LEU A 457 -5.73 -21.51 -5.91
CA LEU A 457 -6.05 -22.76 -6.61
C LEU A 457 -6.83 -22.53 -7.91
N ASN A 458 -7.72 -21.54 -7.94
CA ASN A 458 -8.42 -21.16 -9.17
C ASN A 458 -7.44 -20.54 -10.18
N ALA A 459 -6.49 -19.72 -9.71
CA ALA A 459 -5.42 -19.21 -10.55
C ALA A 459 -4.56 -20.33 -11.12
N ALA A 460 -4.18 -21.33 -10.33
CA ALA A 460 -3.40 -22.48 -10.83
C ALA A 460 -4.11 -23.24 -11.95
N LYS A 461 -5.43 -23.43 -11.87
CA LYS A 461 -6.23 -24.05 -12.95
C LYS A 461 -6.22 -23.21 -14.23
N GLU A 462 -6.33 -21.89 -14.09
CA GLU A 462 -6.26 -20.98 -15.23
C GLU A 462 -4.85 -20.96 -15.85
N VAL A 463 -3.80 -21.06 -15.04
CA VAL A 463 -2.42 -21.21 -15.51
C VAL A 463 -2.29 -22.47 -16.36
N VAL A 464 -2.77 -23.63 -15.90
CA VAL A 464 -2.72 -24.89 -16.68
C VAL A 464 -3.40 -24.73 -18.03
N LYS A 465 -4.60 -24.14 -18.06
CA LYS A 465 -5.34 -23.90 -19.30
C LYS A 465 -4.54 -23.04 -20.29
N GLN A 466 -3.88 -21.99 -19.80
CA GLN A 466 -3.06 -21.12 -20.65
C GLN A 466 -1.80 -21.84 -21.15
N LEU A 467 -1.17 -22.69 -20.32
CA LEU A 467 -0.03 -23.50 -20.74
C LEU A 467 -0.40 -24.53 -21.81
N ASP A 468 -1.60 -25.10 -21.74
CA ASP A 468 -2.12 -26.01 -22.77
C ASP A 468 -2.38 -25.30 -24.10
N ASP A 469 -2.92 -24.09 -24.05
CA ASP A 469 -3.15 -23.26 -25.24
C ASP A 469 -1.81 -22.86 -25.92
N ASP A 470 -0.78 -22.54 -25.12
CA ASP A 470 0.58 -22.23 -25.61
C ASP A 470 1.29 -23.46 -26.21
N ASN A 471 1.11 -24.64 -25.63
CA ASN A 471 1.65 -25.90 -26.17
C ASN A 471 0.95 -26.30 -27.49
N ASN A 472 -0.35 -26.04 -27.62
CA ASN A 472 -1.10 -26.32 -28.85
C ASN A 472 -0.78 -25.37 -29.99
N THR A 473 -0.41 -24.11 -29.70
CA THR A 473 0.01 -23.14 -30.73
C THR A 473 1.45 -23.36 -31.20
N SER A 474 2.32 -23.88 -30.33
CA SER A 474 3.73 -24.19 -30.65
C SER A 474 3.92 -25.45 -31.52
N ASN A 475 2.95 -26.37 -31.51
CA ASN A 475 2.96 -27.59 -32.33
C ASN A 475 2.35 -27.41 -33.74
N VAL A 476 1.88 -26.21 -34.08
CA VAL A 476 1.24 -25.88 -35.38
C VAL A 476 2.12 -24.96 -36.25
N SER A 477 3.28 -24.53 -35.72
CA SER A 477 4.38 -23.89 -36.48
C SER A 477 5.45 -24.91 -36.83
#